data_AF-A0A2A5VK14-F1
#
_entry.id   AF-A0A2A5VK14-F1
#
_cell.length_a   1.000
_cell.length_b   1.000
_cell.length_c   1.000
_cell.angle_alpha   90.00
_cell.angle_beta   90.00
_cell.angle_gamma   90.00
#
_symmetry.space_group_name_H-M   'P 1'
#
loop_
_entity.id
_entity.type
_entity.pdbx_description
1 polymer ?
#
loop_
_entity_poly.entity_id
_entity_poly.type
_entity_poly.pdbx_seq_one_letter_code
_entity_poly.pdbx_strand_id
1 'polypeptide(L)'
;MRAVLMSLVLLVSMASAAAASQGGLNEEASIEGTGVESVLHPSAASAGDIFEVSVWLNEESASNVSTVTWVTQVCINSGICYPPETHSMTDEGDVWEGAIVPEETVTYVNWKIEIEWEDGNTTSIPENGFGWKVWSDCWYDNGTWGGDSTGCQSDDSSFTPGFATSLTIASIFLATLVIRRE
;
A
#
# COMPACT_ATOMS: atom_id res chain seq x y z
N MET A 1 14.85 35.64 21.28
CA MET A 1 15.68 34.68 20.50
C MET A 1 15.54 33.23 20.97
N ARG A 2 15.73 32.90 22.25
CA ARG A 2 15.61 31.50 22.75
C ARG A 2 14.24 30.83 22.53
N ALA A 3 13.14 31.56 22.74
CA ALA A 3 11.79 31.02 22.54
C ALA A 3 11.45 30.73 21.06
N VAL A 4 11.96 31.55 20.14
CA VAL A 4 11.74 31.37 18.69
C VAL A 4 12.52 30.15 18.17
N LEU A 5 13.74 29.94 18.68
CA LEU A 5 14.54 28.75 18.39
C LEU A 5 13.90 27.46 18.91
N MET A 6 13.31 27.47 20.11
CA MET A 6 12.59 26.30 20.64
C MET A 6 11.32 25.99 19.85
N SER A 7 10.58 27.02 19.40
CA SER A 7 9.38 26.82 18.59
C SER A 7 9.67 26.29 17.18
N LEU A 8 10.82 26.65 16.61
CA LEU A 8 11.28 26.15 15.31
C LEU A 8 11.73 24.68 15.37
N VAL A 9 12.40 24.28 16.46
CA VAL A 9 12.82 22.89 16.69
C VAL A 9 11.61 21.97 16.87
N LEU A 10 10.56 22.43 17.57
CA LEU A 10 9.32 21.65 17.75
C LEU A 10 8.58 21.41 16.41
N LEU A 11 8.56 22.40 15.51
CA LEU A 11 7.93 22.30 14.19
C LEU A 11 8.69 21.34 13.25
N VAL A 12 10.02 21.26 13.36
CA VAL A 12 10.85 20.32 12.58
C VAL A 12 10.68 18.87 13.08
N SER A 13 10.46 18.67 14.39
CA SER A 13 10.20 17.32 14.94
C SER A 13 8.80 16.77 14.65
N MET A 14 7.86 17.62 14.21
CA MET A 14 6.52 17.21 13.76
C MET A 14 6.47 16.91 12.26
N ALA A 15 7.59 16.99 11.53
CA ALA A 15 7.73 16.30 10.25
C ALA A 15 7.81 14.80 10.55
N SER A 16 6.66 14.23 10.90
CA SER A 16 6.42 12.80 10.86
C SER A 16 7.05 12.27 9.59
N ALA A 17 7.91 11.26 9.74
CA ALA A 17 8.35 10.45 8.63
C ALA A 17 7.09 9.88 7.96
N ALA A 18 6.53 10.62 7.00
CA ALA A 18 5.87 10.01 5.88
C ALA A 18 6.99 9.23 5.21
N ALA A 19 7.21 8.00 5.68
CA ALA A 19 7.88 7.01 4.87
C ALA A 19 7.09 7.03 3.56
N ALA A 20 7.67 7.63 2.52
CA ALA A 20 7.14 7.46 1.20
C ALA A 20 7.25 5.95 0.97
N SER A 21 6.13 5.24 1.12
CA SER A 21 6.09 3.81 0.85
C SER A 21 6.54 3.68 -0.60
N GLN A 22 7.65 3.00 -0.82
CA GLN A 22 8.12 2.80 -2.17
C GLN A 22 7.08 1.95 -2.90
N GLY A 23 6.53 2.48 -3.99
CA GLY A 23 5.62 1.75 -4.85
C GLY A 23 6.20 0.37 -5.23
N GLY A 24 5.35 -0.65 -5.20
CA GLY A 24 5.73 -2.03 -5.52
C GLY A 24 6.41 -2.82 -4.38
N LEU A 25 6.51 -2.28 -3.16
CA LEU A 25 7.01 -3.03 -2.01
C LEU A 25 5.86 -3.51 -1.12
N ASN A 26 5.72 -4.83 -0.98
CA ASN A 26 4.72 -5.43 -0.10
C ASN A 26 5.02 -5.13 1.37
N GLU A 27 3.96 -5.03 2.17
CA GLU A 27 4.02 -4.84 3.62
C GLU A 27 3.34 -6.02 4.30
N GLU A 28 3.86 -6.43 5.46
CA GLU A 28 3.34 -7.54 6.26
C GLU A 28 3.37 -7.16 7.74
N ALA A 29 2.30 -7.51 8.46
CA ALA A 29 2.20 -7.27 9.88
C ALA A 29 2.95 -8.34 10.67
N SER A 30 3.45 -7.97 11.85
CA SER A 30 3.91 -8.96 12.81
C SER A 30 2.72 -9.78 13.32
N ILE A 31 2.88 -11.10 13.31
CA ILE A 31 1.93 -12.06 13.88
C ILE A 31 2.36 -12.55 15.28
N GLU A 32 3.51 -12.09 15.79
CA GLU A 32 4.02 -12.51 17.09
C GLU A 32 3.05 -12.15 18.22
N GLY A 33 2.67 -13.14 19.03
CA GLY A 33 1.78 -12.95 20.18
C GLY A 33 0.31 -12.70 19.82
N THR A 34 -0.07 -12.87 18.55
CA THR A 34 -1.44 -12.62 18.07
C THR A 34 -2.35 -13.84 18.07
N GLY A 35 -1.80 -15.04 18.32
CA GLY A 35 -2.51 -16.31 18.15
C GLY A 35 -2.42 -16.92 16.76
N VAL A 36 -1.99 -16.12 15.77
CA VAL A 36 -1.73 -16.56 14.40
C VAL A 36 -0.35 -17.21 14.33
N GLU A 37 -0.30 -18.42 13.76
CA GLU A 37 0.94 -19.17 13.53
C GLU A 37 1.55 -18.83 12.18
N SER A 38 0.73 -18.76 11.12
CA SER A 38 1.20 -18.38 9.79
C SER A 38 0.07 -17.80 8.93
N VAL A 39 0.46 -17.00 7.94
CA VAL A 39 -0.44 -16.46 6.94
C VAL A 39 0.17 -16.67 5.56
N LEU A 40 -0.61 -17.20 4.64
CA LEU A 40 -0.22 -17.39 3.24
C LEU A 40 -1.09 -16.52 2.35
N HIS A 41 -0.44 -15.85 1.40
CA HIS A 41 -1.09 -15.01 0.41
C HIS A 41 -0.22 -14.93 -0.85
N PRO A 42 -0.79 -14.59 -2.02
CA PRO A 42 -0.04 -14.29 -3.23
C PRO A 42 1.02 -13.21 -3.01
N SER A 43 2.12 -13.29 -3.78
CA SER A 43 3.16 -12.25 -3.80
C SER A 43 2.74 -11.02 -4.61
N ALA A 44 1.73 -11.14 -5.46
CA ALA A 44 1.17 -10.06 -6.26
C ALA A 44 -0.36 -10.18 -6.37
N ALA A 45 -1.05 -9.04 -6.46
CA ALA A 45 -2.50 -8.98 -6.64
C ALA A 45 -2.85 -8.78 -8.12
N SER A 46 -2.81 -9.87 -8.90
CA SER A 46 -3.08 -9.83 -10.34
C SER A 46 -4.55 -9.58 -10.64
N ALA A 47 -4.80 -8.71 -11.62
CA ALA A 47 -6.14 -8.37 -12.09
C ALA A 47 -6.89 -9.60 -12.65
N GLY A 48 -8.10 -9.84 -12.16
CA GLY A 48 -8.95 -10.95 -12.63
C GLY A 48 -8.56 -12.34 -12.12
N ASP A 49 -7.41 -12.45 -11.45
CA ASP A 49 -6.96 -13.69 -10.80
C ASP A 49 -7.46 -13.78 -9.37
N ILE A 50 -7.50 -14.99 -8.82
CA ILE A 50 -7.92 -15.22 -7.44
C ILE A 50 -6.82 -14.72 -6.50
N PHE A 51 -7.18 -13.80 -5.61
CA PHE A 51 -6.37 -13.39 -4.48
C PHE A 51 -6.88 -14.09 -3.21
N GLU A 52 -6.25 -15.20 -2.86
CA GLU A 52 -6.62 -16.04 -1.72
C GLU A 52 -5.69 -15.79 -0.53
N VAL A 53 -6.27 -15.74 0.67
CA VAL A 53 -5.54 -15.64 1.93
C VAL A 53 -5.92 -16.81 2.81
N SER A 54 -4.91 -17.51 3.31
CA SER A 54 -5.04 -18.64 4.23
C SER A 54 -4.38 -18.30 5.56
N VAL A 55 -5.07 -18.53 6.67
CA VAL A 55 -4.63 -18.17 8.02
C VAL A 55 -4.64 -19.41 8.90
N TRP A 56 -3.49 -19.73 9.49
CA TRP A 56 -3.34 -20.78 10.49
C TRP A 56 -3.22 -20.17 11.87
N LEU A 57 -3.99 -20.71 12.81
CA LEU A 57 -3.93 -20.35 14.21
C LEU A 57 -3.13 -21.40 14.97
N ASN A 58 -2.44 -21.00 16.03
CA ASN A 58 -1.79 -21.96 16.91
C ASN A 58 -2.82 -22.80 17.66
N GLU A 59 -2.41 -23.96 18.19
CA GLU A 59 -3.29 -24.94 18.85
C GLU A 59 -4.14 -24.33 19.99
N GLU A 60 -3.56 -23.44 20.80
CA GLU A 60 -4.28 -22.76 21.88
C GLU A 60 -5.40 -21.86 21.33
N SER A 61 -5.09 -21.07 20.30
CA SER A 61 -6.02 -20.12 19.68
C SER A 61 -7.10 -20.84 18.89
N ALA A 62 -6.74 -21.86 18.11
CA ALA A 62 -7.68 -22.65 17.30
C ALA A 62 -8.79 -23.30 18.14
N SER A 63 -8.50 -23.65 19.40
CA SER A 63 -9.50 -24.22 20.33
C SER A 63 -10.52 -23.21 20.88
N ASN A 64 -10.28 -21.91 20.68
CA ASN A 64 -11.03 -20.82 21.31
C ASN A 64 -11.49 -19.74 20.31
N VAL A 65 -11.40 -20.01 19.01
CA VAL A 65 -11.90 -19.12 17.95
C VAL A 65 -13.31 -19.51 17.55
N SER A 66 -14.17 -18.50 17.42
CA SER A 66 -15.52 -18.66 16.90
C SER A 66 -15.58 -18.30 15.41
N THR A 67 -14.91 -17.23 14.98
CA THR A 67 -14.90 -16.78 13.58
C THR A 67 -13.64 -15.99 13.26
N VAL A 68 -13.11 -16.20 12.06
CA VAL A 68 -12.08 -15.33 11.48
C VAL A 68 -12.69 -14.49 10.36
N THR A 69 -12.41 -13.20 10.41
CA THR A 69 -12.89 -12.20 9.45
C THR A 69 -11.69 -11.57 8.77
N TRP A 70 -11.80 -11.42 7.45
CA TRP A 70 -10.81 -10.80 6.60
C TRP A 70 -11.34 -9.48 6.05
N VAL A 71 -10.65 -8.38 6.37
CA VAL A 71 -11.06 -7.04 5.95
C VAL A 71 -10.10 -6.56 4.87
N THR A 72 -10.63 -6.31 3.67
CA THR A 72 -9.86 -5.92 2.48
C THR A 72 -10.17 -4.50 2.06
N GLN A 73 -9.19 -3.79 1.53
CA GLN A 73 -9.36 -2.53 0.81
C GLN A 73 -8.57 -2.59 -0.48
N VAL A 74 -9.28 -2.49 -1.60
CA VAL A 74 -8.68 -2.44 -2.93
C VAL A 74 -8.43 -0.97 -3.31
N CYS A 75 -7.22 -0.67 -3.75
CA CYS A 75 -6.87 0.61 -4.36
C CYS A 75 -6.51 0.39 -5.82
N ILE A 76 -6.88 1.36 -6.67
CA ILE A 76 -6.72 1.27 -8.12
C ILE A 76 -5.73 2.31 -8.66
N ASN A 77 -5.24 2.08 -9.88
CA ASN A 77 -4.19 2.86 -10.54
C ASN A 77 -4.50 4.37 -10.69
N SER A 78 -5.77 4.79 -10.54
CA SER A 78 -6.14 6.21 -10.49
C SER A 78 -5.82 6.90 -9.16
N GLY A 79 -5.34 6.15 -8.16
CA GLY A 79 -5.09 6.61 -6.79
C GLY A 79 -6.33 6.58 -5.89
N ILE A 80 -7.45 6.03 -6.38
CA ILE A 80 -8.68 5.85 -5.59
C ILE A 80 -8.59 4.54 -4.81
N CYS A 81 -8.96 4.58 -3.53
CA CYS A 81 -9.17 3.39 -2.71
C CYS A 81 -10.66 3.25 -2.41
N TYR A 82 -11.20 2.06 -2.62
CA TYR A 82 -12.58 1.78 -2.25
C TYR A 82 -12.73 1.68 -0.73
N PRO A 83 -13.96 1.83 -0.21
CA PRO A 83 -14.24 1.52 1.18
C PRO A 83 -13.80 0.09 1.52
N PRO A 84 -13.34 -0.18 2.75
CA PRO A 84 -13.02 -1.53 3.17
C PRO A 84 -14.25 -2.44 3.10
N GLU A 85 -14.04 -3.67 2.67
CA GLU A 85 -15.03 -4.74 2.65
C GLU A 85 -14.65 -5.84 3.64
N THR A 86 -15.66 -6.40 4.30
CA THR A 86 -15.51 -7.41 5.34
C THR A 86 -16.00 -8.75 4.82
N HIS A 87 -15.13 -9.76 4.89
CA HIS A 87 -15.39 -11.12 4.43
C HIS A 87 -15.25 -12.10 5.60
N SER A 88 -16.26 -12.92 5.85
CA SER A 88 -16.09 -14.06 6.75
C SER A 88 -15.24 -15.12 6.06
N MET A 89 -14.22 -15.62 6.76
CA MET A 89 -13.38 -16.70 6.24
C MET A 89 -14.07 -18.07 6.45
N THR A 90 -13.77 -19.01 5.58
CA THR A 90 -14.28 -20.38 5.67
C THR A 90 -13.33 -21.21 6.53
N ASP A 91 -13.87 -21.94 7.51
CA ASP A 91 -13.13 -22.89 8.33
C ASP A 91 -13.03 -24.24 7.60
N GLU A 92 -11.81 -24.61 7.21
CA GLU A 92 -11.47 -25.89 6.59
C GLU A 92 -10.73 -26.82 7.58
N GLY A 93 -10.97 -26.66 8.89
CA GLY A 93 -10.47 -27.48 9.99
C GLY A 93 -9.26 -26.88 10.69
N ASP A 94 -8.12 -26.85 10.01
CA ASP A 94 -6.87 -26.30 10.56
C ASP A 94 -6.51 -24.93 9.94
N VAL A 95 -7.30 -24.46 8.98
CA VAL A 95 -7.02 -23.25 8.21
C VAL A 95 -8.31 -22.46 7.95
N TRP A 96 -8.17 -21.14 8.02
CA TRP A 96 -9.22 -20.20 7.62
C TRP A 96 -8.89 -19.62 6.25
N GLU A 97 -9.81 -19.71 5.30
CA GLU A 97 -9.58 -19.30 3.92
C GLU A 97 -10.56 -18.21 3.47
N GLY A 98 -10.04 -17.22 2.73
CA GLY A 98 -10.83 -16.14 2.13
C GLY A 98 -10.27 -15.75 0.78
N ALA A 99 -11.13 -15.41 -0.17
CA ALA A 99 -10.72 -15.06 -1.52
C ALA A 99 -11.50 -13.87 -2.08
N ILE A 100 -10.80 -13.00 -2.80
CA ILE A 100 -11.39 -11.97 -3.68
C ILE A 100 -10.83 -12.12 -5.09
N VAL A 101 -11.47 -11.44 -6.05
CA VAL A 101 -10.93 -11.27 -7.39
C VAL A 101 -10.70 -9.77 -7.61
N PRO A 102 -9.44 -9.30 -7.61
CA PRO A 102 -9.14 -7.90 -7.87
C PRO A 102 -9.58 -7.46 -9.26
N GLU A 103 -10.04 -6.22 -9.38
CA GLU A 103 -10.46 -5.65 -10.66
C GLU A 103 -9.28 -5.29 -11.59
N GLU A 104 -9.57 -5.01 -12.86
CA GLU A 104 -8.58 -4.76 -13.91
C GLU A 104 -7.59 -3.61 -13.62
N THR A 105 -7.96 -2.68 -12.75
CA THR A 105 -7.15 -1.50 -12.44
C THR A 105 -6.53 -1.54 -11.05
N VAL A 106 -6.53 -2.69 -10.37
CA VAL A 106 -5.92 -2.83 -9.03
C VAL A 106 -4.46 -2.37 -9.04
N THR A 107 -4.12 -1.50 -8.08
CA THR A 107 -2.73 -1.11 -7.80
C THR A 107 -2.15 -1.89 -6.63
N TYR A 108 -2.96 -2.13 -5.60
CA TYR A 108 -2.61 -2.96 -4.44
C TYR A 108 -3.87 -3.30 -3.64
N VAL A 109 -3.77 -4.36 -2.85
CA VAL A 109 -4.77 -4.77 -1.86
C VAL A 109 -4.18 -4.57 -0.48
N ASN A 110 -4.79 -3.70 0.31
CA ASN A 110 -4.54 -3.62 1.75
C ASN A 110 -5.48 -4.59 2.47
N TRP A 111 -5.02 -5.25 3.52
CA TRP A 111 -5.92 -6.08 4.33
C TRP A 111 -5.44 -6.28 5.77
N LYS A 112 -6.36 -6.79 6.59
CA LYS A 112 -6.13 -7.17 7.99
C LYS A 112 -7.03 -8.35 8.37
N ILE A 113 -6.72 -8.99 9.49
CA ILE A 113 -7.51 -10.09 10.05
C ILE A 113 -8.16 -9.61 11.34
N GLU A 114 -9.41 -9.98 11.56
CA GLU A 114 -10.11 -9.84 12.82
C GLU A 114 -10.55 -11.23 13.30
N ILE A 115 -10.14 -11.59 14.51
CA ILE A 115 -10.48 -12.88 15.13
C ILE A 115 -11.51 -12.61 16.22
N GLU A 116 -12.66 -13.26 16.12
CA GLU A 116 -13.65 -13.35 17.19
C GLU A 116 -13.39 -14.61 18.00
N TRP A 117 -13.34 -14.45 19.31
CA TRP A 117 -13.09 -15.52 20.27
C TRP A 117 -14.40 -16.02 20.88
N GLU A 118 -14.40 -17.21 21.47
CA GLU A 118 -15.59 -17.81 22.11
C GLU A 118 -16.14 -16.98 23.30
N ASP A 119 -15.33 -16.11 23.89
CA ASP A 119 -15.76 -15.20 24.95
C ASP A 119 -16.46 -13.92 24.42
N GLY A 120 -16.57 -13.79 23.09
CA GLY A 120 -17.16 -12.65 22.39
C GLY A 120 -16.23 -11.45 22.24
N ASN A 121 -14.97 -11.57 22.64
CA ASN A 121 -13.96 -10.54 22.37
C ASN A 121 -13.48 -10.62 20.91
N THR A 122 -13.04 -9.48 20.36
CA THR A 122 -12.49 -9.41 19.01
C THR A 122 -11.08 -8.83 19.04
N THR A 123 -10.15 -9.47 18.33
CA THR A 123 -8.78 -9.00 18.16
C THR A 123 -8.53 -8.67 16.69
N SER A 124 -8.10 -7.43 16.42
CA SER A 124 -7.64 -7.02 15.08
C SER A 124 -6.13 -7.21 14.98
N ILE A 125 -5.66 -7.74 13.85
CA ILE A 125 -4.25 -7.96 13.54
C ILE A 125 -3.92 -7.20 12.26
N PRO A 126 -3.07 -6.15 12.34
CA PRO A 126 -2.62 -5.47 13.55
C PRO A 126 -3.78 -4.76 14.25
N GLU A 127 -3.53 -4.29 15.48
CA GLU A 127 -4.53 -3.56 16.27
C GLU A 127 -5.02 -2.28 15.56
N ASN A 128 -4.14 -1.64 14.78
CA ASN A 128 -4.43 -0.37 14.12
C ASN A 128 -4.13 -0.44 12.62
N GLY A 129 -5.08 0.02 11.80
CA GLY A 129 -4.91 0.13 10.35
C GLY A 129 -4.94 -1.22 9.64
N PHE A 130 -4.37 -1.23 8.42
CA PHE A 130 -4.15 -2.46 7.67
C PHE A 130 -2.77 -3.04 8.00
N GLY A 131 -2.69 -4.36 8.02
CA GLY A 131 -1.46 -5.09 8.35
C GLY A 131 -0.64 -5.48 7.15
N TRP A 132 -1.33 -5.76 6.06
CA TRP A 132 -0.72 -6.25 4.85
C TRP A 132 -1.05 -5.33 3.69
N LYS A 133 -0.10 -5.25 2.76
CA LYS A 133 -0.25 -4.59 1.47
C LYS A 133 0.41 -5.48 0.43
N VAL A 134 -0.35 -5.93 -0.55
CA VAL A 134 0.19 -6.67 -1.70
C VAL A 134 -0.04 -5.86 -2.96
N TRP A 135 1.04 -5.52 -3.65
CA TRP A 135 0.99 -4.78 -4.90
C TRP A 135 0.53 -5.66 -6.04
N SER A 136 -0.15 -5.04 -7.01
CA SER A 136 -0.50 -5.70 -8.26
C SER A 136 0.76 -6.11 -9.03
N ASP A 137 0.65 -7.05 -9.96
CA ASP A 137 1.70 -7.30 -10.94
C ASP A 137 1.73 -6.24 -12.06
N CYS A 138 0.78 -5.31 -12.06
CA CYS A 138 0.74 -4.12 -12.90
C CYS A 138 0.12 -2.97 -12.10
N TRP A 139 0.96 -2.04 -11.61
CA TRP A 139 0.55 -0.98 -10.68
C TRP A 139 1.03 0.39 -11.10
N TYR A 140 0.31 1.43 -10.67
CA TYR A 140 0.70 2.83 -10.81
C TYR A 140 0.77 3.53 -9.46
N ASP A 141 1.94 4.07 -9.13
CA ASP A 141 2.14 4.86 -7.92
C ASP A 141 2.99 6.10 -8.21
N ASN A 142 2.51 7.25 -7.72
CA ASN A 142 3.23 8.52 -7.76
C ASN A 142 3.94 8.84 -9.09
N GLY A 143 3.24 8.68 -10.22
CA GLY A 143 3.80 8.98 -11.54
C GLY A 143 4.55 7.84 -12.23
N THR A 144 4.72 6.70 -11.56
CA THR A 144 5.54 5.57 -12.03
C THR A 144 4.68 4.33 -12.17
N TRP A 145 4.83 3.65 -13.30
CA TRP A 145 4.31 2.30 -13.51
C TRP A 145 5.34 1.27 -13.07
N GLY A 146 4.88 0.17 -12.48
CA GLY A 146 5.72 -0.97 -12.13
C GLY A 146 4.95 -2.29 -12.12
N GLY A 147 5.66 -3.35 -11.75
CA GLY A 147 5.19 -4.72 -11.80
C GLY A 147 5.74 -5.49 -13.01
N ASP A 148 5.48 -6.80 -13.03
CA ASP A 148 5.97 -7.73 -14.06
C ASP A 148 5.09 -7.73 -15.33
N SER A 149 3.86 -7.23 -15.21
CA SER A 149 2.87 -7.11 -16.27
C SER A 149 2.67 -5.66 -16.70
N THR A 150 2.33 -5.46 -17.98
CA THR A 150 1.93 -4.16 -18.53
C THR A 150 0.47 -4.13 -18.97
N GLY A 151 -0.31 -5.17 -18.69
CA GLY A 151 -1.67 -5.33 -19.22
C GLY A 151 -2.66 -4.24 -18.77
N CYS A 152 -2.39 -3.60 -17.62
CA CYS A 152 -3.17 -2.51 -17.07
C CYS A 152 -2.71 -1.12 -17.56
N GLN A 153 -1.58 -1.04 -18.27
CA GLN A 153 -1.10 0.19 -18.90
C GLN A 153 -1.85 0.33 -20.22
N SER A 154 -2.87 1.17 -20.27
CA SER A 154 -3.55 1.46 -21.54
C SER A 154 -2.53 1.95 -22.57
N ASP A 155 -2.60 1.47 -23.82
CA ASP A 155 -1.71 1.83 -24.95
C ASP A 155 -1.76 3.32 -25.37
N ASP A 156 -2.40 4.16 -24.57
CA ASP A 156 -2.42 5.60 -24.75
C ASP A 156 -1.10 6.18 -24.27
N SER A 157 -0.14 6.13 -25.19
CA SER A 157 1.01 7.02 -25.38
C SER A 157 0.70 8.54 -25.31
N SER A 158 -0.34 8.95 -24.60
CA SER A 158 -0.80 10.33 -24.42
C SER A 158 -1.08 10.73 -22.97
N PHE A 159 -0.55 10.03 -21.96
CA PHE A 159 -0.46 10.62 -20.61
C PHE A 159 0.73 11.59 -20.56
N THR A 160 0.60 12.74 -21.21
CA THR A 160 1.39 13.93 -20.84
C THR A 160 0.79 14.44 -19.54
N PRO A 161 1.50 14.40 -18.39
CA PRO A 161 1.06 15.12 -17.22
C PRO A 161 1.10 16.61 -17.60
N GLY A 162 -0.07 17.22 -17.75
CA GLY A 162 -0.18 18.67 -17.85
C GLY A 162 0.38 19.25 -16.54
N PHE A 163 1.40 20.12 -16.67
CA PHE A 163 2.10 20.84 -15.60
C PHE A 163 3.05 19.92 -14.79
N ALA A 164 4.38 20.02 -14.84
CA ALA A 164 5.24 21.19 -14.98
C ALA A 164 6.55 20.84 -15.70
N THR A 165 6.75 21.36 -16.91
CA THR A 165 8.10 21.54 -17.45
C THR A 165 8.74 22.67 -16.66
N SER A 166 9.68 22.34 -15.77
CA SER A 166 10.62 23.31 -15.21
C SER A 166 11.37 23.97 -16.36
N LEU A 167 11.00 25.21 -16.69
CA LEU A 167 11.75 26.05 -17.62
C LEU A 167 13.15 26.27 -17.03
N THR A 168 14.12 25.49 -17.49
CA THR A 168 15.54 25.76 -17.26
C THR A 168 15.92 26.98 -18.10
N ILE A 169 15.95 28.15 -17.48
CA ILE A 169 16.47 29.37 -18.10
C ILE A 169 17.99 29.21 -18.21
N ALA A 170 18.48 28.87 -19.41
CA ALA A 170 19.90 28.91 -19.74
C ALA A 170 20.30 30.36 -20.05
N SER A 171 20.96 31.02 -19.11
CA SER A 171 21.51 32.38 -19.29
C SER A 171 22.78 32.33 -20.13
N ILE A 172 22.69 32.55 -21.44
CA ILE A 172 23.86 32.75 -22.31
C ILE A 172 24.27 34.22 -22.23
N PHE A 173 25.38 34.52 -21.55
CA PHE A 173 26.06 35.81 -21.69
C PHE A 173 26.88 35.81 -22.99
N LEU A 174 26.39 36.48 -24.03
CA LEU A 174 27.16 36.81 -25.22
C LEU A 174 27.94 38.11 -24.99
N ALA A 175 29.24 37.99 -24.72
CA ALA A 175 30.16 39.13 -24.78
C ALA A 175 30.52 39.41 -26.25
N THR A 176 29.76 40.29 -26.91
CA THR A 176 30.13 40.83 -28.22
C THR A 176 31.20 41.90 -28.07
N LEU A 177 32.43 41.57 -28.48
CA LEU A 177 33.50 42.52 -28.77
C LEU A 177 33.05 43.51 -29.85
N VAL A 178 32.95 44.80 -29.50
CA VAL A 178 32.97 45.89 -30.48
C VAL A 178 34.31 46.60 -30.35
N ILE A 179 35.24 46.21 -31.21
CA ILE A 179 36.38 47.02 -31.61
C ILE A 179 35.83 48.15 -32.46
N ARG A 180 36.00 49.42 -32.07
CA ARG A 180 36.15 50.52 -33.02
C ARG A 180 37.17 51.55 -32.52
N ARG A 181 38.06 51.86 -33.46
CA ARG A 181 39.17 52.82 -33.44
C ARG A 181 38.64 54.25 -33.43
N GLU A 182 39.33 55.13 -32.70
CA GLU A 182 39.85 56.41 -33.19
C GLU A 182 41.30 56.56 -32.72
#